data_AF-A0A2N2ZN53-F1
#
_entry.id   AF-A0A2N2ZN53-F1
#
_cell.length_a   1.000
_cell.length_b   1.000
_cell.length_c   1.000
_cell.angle_alpha   90.00
_cell.angle_beta   90.00
_cell.angle_gamma   90.00
#
_symmetry.space_group_name_H-M   'P 1'
#
loop_
_entity.id
_entity.type
_entity.pdbx_description
1 polymer ?
#
loop_
_entity_poly.entity_id
_entity_poly.type
_entity_poly.pdbx_seq_one_letter_code
_entity_poly.pdbx_strand_id
1 'polypeptide(L)'
;MKKITKILLIGFLILNYSCKNDDSNKELKNHFTENEIEDLKLVTAFFKEQICQNKTKSDFKKCFEEILPELVNNGWQPILERVDFDLQKKLYDKISKSTFDKIWGFSKSRKYPEKTEYKSIEVGTSGEYIDYLKEFGIKNEFIKEYTNGILSRGGIDGMGSLQNHIYQNPKDLDLTDFNIQIIISIHYLTQNDNEKRNEKWN
;
A
#
# COMPACT_ATOMS: atom_id res chain seq x y z
N MET A 1 -1.25 19.23 -61.98
CA MET A 1 -0.13 19.30 -61.00
C MET A 1 -0.68 19.33 -59.59
N LYS A 2 -0.18 18.43 -58.73
CA LYS A 2 -0.34 18.39 -57.24
C LYS A 2 -1.77 18.05 -56.74
N LYS A 3 -2.01 17.32 -55.66
CA LYS A 3 -1.22 16.50 -54.72
C LYS A 3 -2.24 15.80 -53.77
N ILE A 4 -1.95 14.56 -53.39
CA ILE A 4 -1.99 14.00 -52.01
C ILE A 4 -3.36 13.84 -51.29
N THR A 5 -3.77 12.57 -51.19
CA THR A 5 -4.08 11.78 -49.98
C THR A 5 -4.48 12.50 -48.67
N LYS A 6 -5.57 12.05 -48.04
CA LYS A 6 -5.60 11.56 -46.63
C LYS A 6 -6.98 11.05 -46.24
N ILE A 7 -7.08 9.73 -46.07
CA ILE A 7 -8.08 9.06 -45.24
C ILE A 7 -7.81 9.51 -43.79
N LEU A 8 -8.82 10.04 -43.11
CA LEU A 8 -8.80 10.31 -41.68
C LEU A 8 -10.02 9.64 -41.06
N LEU A 9 -9.81 8.38 -40.72
CA LEU A 9 -10.63 7.56 -39.85
C LEU A 9 -10.11 7.79 -38.43
N ILE A 10 -10.81 8.59 -37.64
CA ILE A 10 -10.67 8.56 -36.17
C ILE A 10 -12.08 8.57 -35.62
N GLY A 11 -12.59 7.36 -35.40
CA GLY A 11 -13.80 7.12 -34.64
C GLY A 11 -13.58 7.58 -33.21
N PHE A 12 -14.47 8.46 -32.76
CA PHE A 12 -14.56 8.87 -31.37
C PHE A 12 -15.17 7.69 -30.59
N LEU A 13 -14.32 6.79 -30.11
CA LEU A 13 -14.69 5.76 -29.14
C LEU A 13 -14.88 6.47 -27.79
N ILE A 14 -16.09 6.96 -27.56
CA ILE A 14 -16.54 7.39 -26.24
C ILE A 14 -16.66 6.10 -25.42
N LEU A 15 -15.60 5.78 -24.67
CA LEU A 15 -15.66 4.79 -23.61
C LEU A 15 -16.65 5.32 -22.57
N ASN A 16 -17.88 4.80 -22.63
CA ASN A 16 -18.83 4.91 -21.54
C ASN A 16 -18.24 4.11 -20.35
N TYR A 17 -17.48 4.80 -19.50
CA TYR A 17 -17.24 4.32 -18.14
C TYR A 17 -18.59 4.29 -17.44
N SER A 18 -19.23 3.12 -17.48
CA SER A 18 -20.31 2.79 -16.56
C SER A 18 -19.68 2.72 -15.17
N CYS A 19 -19.68 3.85 -14.46
CA CYS A 19 -19.48 3.87 -13.02
C CYS A 19 -20.66 3.13 -12.40
N LYS A 20 -20.53 1.80 -12.27
CA LYS A 20 -21.22 1.11 -11.19
C LYS A 20 -20.72 1.77 -9.91
N ASN A 21 -21.63 2.36 -9.14
CA ASN A 21 -21.33 2.75 -7.77
C ASN A 21 -20.98 1.48 -7.01
N ASP A 22 -19.68 1.18 -6.99
CA ASP A 22 -19.15 0.09 -6.21
C ASP A 22 -19.06 0.59 -4.76
N ASP A 23 -20.03 0.16 -3.96
CA ASP A 23 -20.08 0.42 -2.51
C ASP A 23 -18.88 -0.18 -1.77
N SER A 24 -18.08 -1.03 -2.42
CA SER A 24 -16.87 -1.65 -1.88
C SER A 24 -15.84 -0.64 -1.33
N ASN A 25 -15.89 0.62 -1.77
CA ASN A 25 -14.93 1.66 -1.39
C ASN A 25 -15.57 2.83 -0.61
N LYS A 26 -16.72 2.62 0.03
CA LYS A 26 -17.40 3.69 0.77
C LYS A 26 -16.52 4.27 1.87
N GLU A 27 -15.89 3.42 2.67
CA GLU A 27 -15.00 3.83 3.77
C GLU A 27 -13.81 4.62 3.23
N LEU A 28 -13.25 4.19 2.10
CA LEU A 28 -12.16 4.90 1.44
C LEU A 28 -12.59 6.32 1.01
N LYS A 29 -13.78 6.46 0.43
CA LYS A 29 -14.33 7.75 -0.03
C LYS A 29 -14.72 8.69 1.11
N ASN A 30 -14.92 8.17 2.33
CA ASN A 30 -15.20 9.01 3.50
C ASN A 30 -13.94 9.72 4.02
N HIS A 31 -12.76 9.13 3.80
CA HIS A 31 -11.49 9.57 4.39
C HIS A 31 -10.50 10.13 3.35
N PHE A 32 -10.67 9.76 2.08
CA PHE A 32 -9.80 10.15 0.98
C PHE A 32 -10.61 10.79 -0.16
N THR A 33 -10.06 11.88 -0.70
CA THR A 33 -10.57 12.52 -1.92
C THR A 33 -10.31 11.64 -3.13
N GLU A 34 -10.97 11.92 -4.25
CA GLU A 34 -10.77 11.17 -5.50
C GLU A 34 -9.29 11.14 -5.95
N ASN A 35 -8.58 12.27 -5.84
CA ASN A 35 -7.16 12.33 -6.18
C ASN A 35 -6.30 11.49 -5.22
N GLU A 36 -6.61 11.49 -3.93
CA GLU A 36 -5.88 10.67 -2.95
C GLU A 36 -6.18 9.18 -3.15
N ILE A 37 -7.39 8.82 -3.61
CA ILE A 37 -7.72 7.46 -4.01
C ILE A 37 -6.92 7.03 -5.25
N GLU A 38 -6.72 7.92 -6.22
CA GLU A 38 -5.83 7.63 -7.36
C GLU A 38 -4.37 7.44 -6.90
N ASP A 39 -3.89 8.24 -5.95
CA ASP A 39 -2.57 8.04 -5.35
C ASP A 39 -2.47 6.68 -4.64
N LEU A 40 -3.51 6.26 -3.89
CA LEU A 40 -3.56 4.94 -3.26
C LEU A 40 -3.55 3.81 -4.28
N LYS A 41 -4.21 3.97 -5.43
CA LYS A 41 -4.11 3.01 -6.54
C LYS A 41 -2.67 2.93 -7.07
N LEU A 42 -1.95 4.04 -7.15
CA LEU A 42 -0.53 4.05 -7.53
C LEU A 42 0.33 3.31 -6.50
N VAL A 43 0.09 3.53 -5.20
CA VAL A 43 0.78 2.82 -4.10
C VAL A 43 0.57 1.30 -4.21
N THR A 44 -0.69 0.87 -4.34
CA THR A 44 -1.03 -0.55 -4.45
C THR A 44 -0.49 -1.17 -5.75
N ALA A 45 -0.57 -0.45 -6.87
CA ALA A 45 -0.03 -0.91 -8.14
C ALA A 45 1.49 -1.08 -8.10
N PHE A 46 2.21 -0.13 -7.48
CA PHE A 46 3.64 -0.23 -7.26
C PHE A 46 3.99 -1.46 -6.42
N PHE A 47 3.36 -1.63 -5.25
CA PHE A 47 3.65 -2.77 -4.38
C PHE A 47 3.39 -4.10 -5.10
N LYS A 48 2.26 -4.21 -5.81
CA LYS A 48 1.93 -5.35 -6.66
C LYS A 48 3.02 -5.64 -7.68
N GLU A 49 3.46 -4.63 -8.43
CA GLU A 49 4.51 -4.76 -9.45
C GLU A 49 5.80 -5.34 -8.84
N GLN A 50 6.20 -4.85 -7.67
CA GLN A 50 7.37 -5.34 -6.95
C GLN A 50 7.24 -6.80 -6.53
N ILE A 51 6.16 -7.18 -5.84
CA ILE A 51 5.99 -8.56 -5.35
C ILE A 51 5.75 -9.57 -6.48
N CYS A 52 5.16 -9.11 -7.59
CA CYS A 52 4.99 -9.88 -8.82
C CYS A 52 6.25 -9.96 -9.68
N GLN A 53 7.36 -9.33 -9.26
CA GLN A 53 8.63 -9.28 -9.99
C GLN A 53 8.46 -8.77 -11.43
N ASN A 54 7.72 -7.67 -11.60
CA ASN A 54 7.48 -6.99 -12.88
C ASN A 54 6.72 -7.82 -13.94
N LYS A 55 6.01 -8.87 -13.53
CA LYS A 55 5.07 -9.59 -14.40
C LYS A 55 3.82 -8.72 -14.65
N THR A 56 3.82 -7.98 -15.75
CA THR A 56 2.85 -6.91 -16.13
C THR A 56 1.37 -7.31 -16.19
N LYS A 57 1.02 -8.60 -16.04
CA LYS A 57 -0.37 -9.09 -16.06
C LYS A 57 -0.73 -9.91 -14.83
N SER A 58 0.12 -9.95 -13.82
CA SER A 58 -0.15 -10.75 -12.65
C SER A 58 -1.17 -10.07 -11.73
N ASP A 59 -2.02 -10.92 -11.18
CA ASP A 59 -3.04 -10.57 -10.20
C ASP A 59 -2.43 -10.40 -8.80
N PHE A 60 -2.92 -9.43 -8.02
CA PHE A 60 -2.38 -9.13 -6.69
C PHE A 60 -2.47 -10.35 -5.78
N LYS A 61 -3.66 -10.94 -5.67
CA LYS A 61 -3.92 -12.09 -4.82
C LYS A 61 -2.98 -13.22 -5.17
N LYS A 62 -2.86 -13.54 -6.46
CA LYS A 62 -1.95 -14.59 -6.92
C LYS A 62 -0.49 -14.32 -6.52
N CYS A 63 0.03 -13.11 -6.76
CA CYS A 63 1.42 -12.80 -6.39
C CYS A 63 1.65 -12.81 -4.89
N PHE A 64 0.66 -12.34 -4.12
CA PHE A 64 0.76 -12.30 -2.67
C PHE A 64 0.68 -13.70 -2.06
N GLU A 65 -0.23 -14.56 -2.55
CA GLU A 65 -0.31 -15.97 -2.16
C GLU A 65 0.97 -16.74 -2.50
N GLU A 66 1.63 -16.43 -3.63
CA GLU A 66 2.91 -17.03 -4.02
C GLU A 66 4.04 -16.70 -3.04
N ILE A 67 4.09 -15.49 -2.47
CA ILE A 67 5.13 -15.09 -1.50
C ILE A 67 4.76 -15.43 -0.04
N LEU A 68 3.49 -15.63 0.26
CA LEU A 68 2.98 -15.76 1.64
C LEU A 68 3.67 -16.86 2.47
N PRO A 69 3.95 -18.07 1.96
CA PRO A 69 4.69 -19.08 2.72
C PRO A 69 6.11 -18.62 3.09
N GLU A 70 6.77 -17.86 2.22
CA GLU A 70 8.09 -17.28 2.53
C GLU A 70 7.96 -16.18 3.59
N LEU A 71 6.88 -15.38 3.56
CA LEU A 71 6.64 -14.34 4.59
C LEU A 71 6.42 -14.93 5.98
N VAL A 72 5.73 -16.08 6.06
CA VAL A 72 5.51 -16.79 7.31
C VAL A 72 6.81 -17.37 7.86
N ASN A 73 7.64 -17.97 6.99
CA ASN A 73 8.88 -18.62 7.41
C ASN A 73 10.04 -17.66 7.68
N ASN A 74 10.09 -16.54 6.95
CA ASN A 74 11.24 -15.63 6.93
C ASN A 74 10.90 -14.20 7.39
N GLY A 75 9.69 -13.96 7.90
CA GLY A 75 9.23 -12.61 8.23
C GLY A 75 9.10 -11.74 6.98
N TRP A 76 9.42 -10.45 7.08
CA TRP A 76 9.33 -9.52 5.94
C TRP A 76 10.54 -9.56 5.01
N GLN A 77 11.53 -10.45 5.23
CA GLN A 77 12.71 -10.57 4.37
C GLN A 77 12.38 -10.73 2.87
N PRO A 78 11.39 -11.53 2.44
CA PRO A 78 11.01 -11.62 1.03
C PRO A 78 10.53 -10.28 0.42
N ILE A 79 9.95 -9.39 1.24
CA ILE A 79 9.60 -8.03 0.80
C ILE A 79 10.87 -7.20 0.57
N LEU A 80 11.83 -7.27 1.49
CA LEU A 80 13.09 -6.53 1.40
C LEU A 80 13.94 -6.91 0.18
N GLU A 81 13.73 -8.11 -0.35
CA GLU A 81 14.40 -8.64 -1.53
C GLU A 81 13.68 -8.27 -2.83
N ARG A 82 12.35 -8.07 -2.79
CA ARG A 82 11.53 -7.80 -3.98
C ARG A 82 11.18 -6.32 -4.18
N VAL A 83 11.08 -5.54 -3.10
CA VAL A 83 10.72 -4.12 -3.17
C VAL A 83 11.98 -3.27 -3.24
N ASP A 84 12.20 -2.65 -4.39
CA ASP A 84 13.29 -1.70 -4.59
C ASP A 84 13.02 -0.40 -3.83
N PHE A 85 13.90 -0.08 -2.88
CA PHE A 85 13.73 1.09 -2.01
C PHE A 85 13.93 2.43 -2.76
N ASP A 86 14.77 2.48 -3.79
CA ASP A 86 14.94 3.70 -4.59
C ASP A 86 13.70 3.96 -5.44
N LEU A 87 13.05 2.92 -5.97
CA LEU A 87 11.76 3.05 -6.65
C LEU A 87 10.64 3.43 -5.67
N GLN A 88 10.65 2.89 -4.46
CA GLN A 88 9.69 3.27 -3.42
C GLN A 88 9.80 4.75 -3.04
N LYS A 89 11.02 5.31 -2.91
CA LYS A 89 11.19 6.75 -2.72
C LYS A 89 10.62 7.57 -3.88
N LYS A 90 10.84 7.12 -5.13
CA LYS A 90 10.25 7.77 -6.31
C LYS A 90 8.73 7.67 -6.34
N LEU A 91 8.13 6.63 -5.75
CA LEU A 91 6.68 6.57 -5.56
C LEU A 91 6.21 7.68 -4.61
N TYR A 92 6.92 7.92 -3.50
CA TYR A 92 6.58 8.99 -2.57
C TYR A 92 6.64 10.38 -3.20
N ASP A 93 7.57 10.60 -4.14
CA ASP A 93 7.66 11.85 -4.91
C ASP A 93 6.53 12.02 -5.94
N LYS A 94 5.84 10.93 -6.32
CA LYS A 94 4.77 10.93 -7.32
C LYS A 94 3.38 11.14 -6.73
N ILE A 95 3.13 10.63 -5.53
CA ILE A 95 1.86 10.82 -4.84
C ILE A 95 1.79 12.24 -4.27
N SER A 96 0.57 12.75 -4.09
CA SER A 96 0.40 14.06 -3.47
C SER A 96 0.90 14.06 -2.03
N LYS A 97 1.42 15.20 -1.59
CA LYS A 97 1.81 15.41 -0.19
C LYS A 97 0.66 15.12 0.77
N SER A 98 -0.57 15.46 0.38
CA SER A 98 -1.78 15.19 1.16
C SER A 98 -1.97 13.69 1.39
N THR A 99 -1.86 12.86 0.34
CA THR A 99 -1.91 11.41 0.48
C THR A 99 -0.80 10.88 1.38
N PHE A 100 0.45 11.34 1.15
CA PHE A 100 1.57 10.93 1.98
C PHE A 100 1.32 11.25 3.46
N ASP A 101 0.98 12.49 3.79
CA ASP A 101 0.78 12.95 5.17
C ASP A 101 -0.42 12.28 5.87
N LYS A 102 -1.44 11.85 5.12
CA LYS A 102 -2.59 11.12 5.69
C LYS A 102 -2.25 9.69 6.11
N ILE A 103 -1.24 9.09 5.49
CA ILE A 103 -0.82 7.70 5.74
C ILE A 103 0.41 7.67 6.64
N TRP A 104 1.43 8.44 6.28
CA TRP A 104 2.77 8.36 6.82
C TRP A 104 3.25 9.69 7.40
N GLY A 105 4.11 9.60 8.40
CA GLY A 105 4.92 10.70 8.90
C GLY A 105 6.35 10.25 9.15
N PHE A 106 7.30 11.18 9.06
CA PHE A 106 8.67 10.90 9.47
C PHE A 106 8.81 11.05 10.99
N SER A 107 9.46 10.08 11.61
CA SER A 107 9.81 10.06 13.03
C SER A 107 11.32 9.85 13.23
N LYS A 108 11.78 10.07 14.46
CA LYS A 108 13.15 9.76 14.88
C LYS A 108 13.23 8.30 15.29
N SER A 109 14.16 7.55 14.72
CA SER A 109 14.60 6.25 15.21
C SER A 109 16.04 6.30 15.68
N ARG A 110 16.41 5.38 16.57
CA ARG A 110 17.79 5.20 17.04
C ARG A 110 18.11 3.71 17.06
N LYS A 111 19.19 3.33 16.38
CA LYS A 111 19.72 1.95 16.44
C LYS A 111 20.58 1.83 17.68
N TYR A 112 20.23 0.99 18.63
CA TYR A 112 21.10 0.75 19.79
C TYR A 112 22.37 0.00 19.36
N PRO A 113 23.57 0.35 19.86
CA PRO A 113 23.90 1.38 20.86
C PRO A 113 24.26 2.76 20.28
N GLU A 114 23.99 3.00 18.99
CA GLU A 114 24.31 4.26 18.33
C GLU A 114 23.57 5.45 18.95
N LYS A 115 24.23 6.61 18.98
CA LYS A 115 23.60 7.88 19.39
C LYS A 115 22.99 8.65 18.22
N THR A 116 23.28 8.23 16.98
CA THR A 116 22.76 8.85 15.77
C THR A 116 21.25 8.65 15.69
N GLU A 117 20.53 9.74 15.45
CA GLU A 117 19.11 9.71 15.13
C GLU A 117 18.95 9.57 13.62
N TYR A 118 18.14 8.60 13.20
CA TYR A 118 17.79 8.35 11.82
C TYR A 118 16.34 8.72 11.58
N LYS A 119 16.01 9.01 10.33
CA LYS A 119 14.61 9.10 9.90
C LYS A 119 14.04 7.70 9.79
N SER A 120 12.86 7.51 10.34
CA SER A 120 11.96 6.37 10.12
C SER A 120 10.62 6.89 9.59
N ILE A 121 9.89 6.04 8.87
CA ILE A 121 8.52 6.33 8.45
C ILE A 121 7.55 5.57 9.36
N GLU A 122 6.51 6.24 9.80
CA GLU A 122 5.49 5.63 10.67
C GLU A 122 4.12 5.88 10.08
N VAL A 123 3.24 4.89 10.24
CA VAL A 123 1.81 5.15 10.13
C VAL A 123 1.36 5.82 11.42
N GLY A 124 0.75 6.99 11.32
CA GLY A 124 0.26 7.73 12.49
C GLY A 124 -0.75 6.92 13.31
N THR A 125 -0.87 7.19 14.61
CA THR A 125 -1.93 6.63 15.48
C THR A 125 -3.20 7.48 15.51
N SER A 126 -3.26 8.52 14.70
CA SER A 126 -4.39 9.41 14.48
C SER A 126 -4.39 9.90 13.05
N GLY A 127 -5.52 10.47 12.60
CA GLY A 127 -5.70 10.98 11.25
C GLY A 127 -6.44 10.02 10.32
N GLU A 128 -6.58 10.44 9.07
CA GLU A 128 -7.51 9.85 8.10
C GLU A 128 -7.26 8.38 7.81
N TYR A 129 -6.00 7.94 7.72
CA TYR A 129 -5.73 6.52 7.47
C TYR A 129 -6.16 5.63 8.64
N ILE A 130 -5.95 6.06 9.88
CA ILE A 130 -6.41 5.31 11.06
C ILE A 130 -7.92 5.31 11.16
N ASP A 131 -8.58 6.43 10.84
CA ASP A 131 -10.03 6.49 10.89
C ASP A 131 -10.67 5.65 9.78
N TYR A 132 -10.06 5.63 8.58
CA TYR A 132 -10.36 4.67 7.52
C TYR A 132 -10.24 3.21 7.99
N LEU A 133 -9.14 2.86 8.66
CA LEU A 133 -8.94 1.50 9.19
C LEU A 133 -10.00 1.14 10.24
N LYS A 134 -10.38 2.08 11.12
CA LYS A 134 -11.47 1.88 12.10
C LYS A 134 -12.81 1.66 11.41
N GLU A 135 -13.15 2.47 10.41
CA GLU A 135 -14.41 2.33 9.68
C GLU A 135 -14.47 0.99 8.95
N PHE A 136 -13.40 0.64 8.21
CA PHE A 136 -13.29 -0.65 7.53
C PHE A 136 -13.29 -1.84 8.51
N GLY A 137 -12.70 -1.67 9.70
CA GLY A 137 -12.70 -2.65 10.78
C GLY A 137 -14.09 -2.98 11.35
N ILE A 138 -15.10 -2.13 11.16
CA ILE A 138 -16.49 -2.43 11.60
C ILE A 138 -17.02 -3.68 10.89
N LYS A 139 -16.61 -3.90 9.64
CA LYS A 139 -17.03 -5.05 8.81
C LYS A 139 -15.98 -6.16 8.71
N ASN A 140 -14.77 -5.97 9.24
CA ASN A 140 -13.70 -6.95 9.22
C ASN A 140 -12.99 -7.02 10.59
N GLU A 141 -13.25 -8.08 11.35
CA GLU A 141 -12.74 -8.22 12.72
C GLU A 141 -11.20 -8.26 12.78
N PHE A 142 -10.55 -8.89 11.81
CA PHE A 142 -9.09 -8.89 11.77
C PHE A 142 -8.53 -7.49 11.53
N ILE A 143 -9.13 -6.69 10.64
CA ILE A 143 -8.68 -5.30 10.47
C ILE A 143 -8.89 -4.48 11.73
N LYS A 144 -10.00 -4.70 12.46
CA LYS A 144 -10.21 -4.06 13.76
C LYS A 144 -9.11 -4.45 14.77
N GLU A 145 -8.74 -5.72 14.86
CA GLU A 145 -7.61 -6.18 15.68
C GLU A 145 -6.28 -5.58 15.25
N TYR A 146 -5.99 -5.58 13.94
CA TYR A 146 -4.82 -4.96 13.34
C TYR A 146 -4.73 -3.47 13.70
N THR A 147 -5.85 -2.73 13.57
CA THR A 147 -5.95 -1.30 13.89
C THR A 147 -5.71 -1.04 15.36
N ASN A 148 -6.36 -1.81 16.25
CA ASN A 148 -6.12 -1.73 17.70
C ASN A 148 -4.66 -2.03 18.04
N GLY A 149 -4.06 -2.96 17.31
CA GLY A 149 -2.64 -3.29 17.41
C GLY A 149 -1.73 -2.11 17.08
N ILE A 150 -2.05 -1.33 16.04
CA ILE A 150 -1.31 -0.10 15.70
C ILE A 150 -1.44 0.92 16.81
N LEU A 151 -2.68 1.19 17.26
CA LEU A 151 -2.98 2.17 18.30
C LEU A 151 -2.27 1.84 19.62
N SER A 152 -2.22 0.57 19.99
CA SER A 152 -1.58 0.13 21.23
C SER A 152 -0.05 0.19 21.18
N ARG A 153 0.56 -0.07 20.02
CA ARG A 153 2.03 -0.12 19.87
C ARG A 153 2.64 1.22 19.50
N GLY A 154 1.85 2.13 18.93
CA GLY A 154 2.36 3.37 18.36
C GLY A 154 2.83 3.26 16.90
N GLY A 155 2.55 2.14 16.23
CA GLY A 155 3.04 1.85 14.89
C GLY A 155 2.65 0.46 14.39
N ILE A 156 3.00 0.14 13.15
CA ILE A 156 2.68 -1.14 12.53
C ILE A 156 3.43 -2.30 13.21
N ASP A 157 2.76 -3.45 13.31
CA ASP A 157 3.39 -4.66 13.84
C ASP A 157 4.59 -5.10 12.99
N GLY A 158 5.73 -5.26 13.66
CA GLY A 158 6.94 -5.88 13.12
C GLY A 158 7.11 -7.34 13.55
N MET A 159 6.08 -8.01 14.08
CA MET A 159 6.18 -9.43 14.51
C MET A 159 5.46 -10.40 13.57
N GLY A 160 4.97 -9.91 12.43
CA GLY A 160 4.43 -10.75 11.37
C GLY A 160 3.03 -11.28 11.60
N SER A 161 2.25 -10.64 12.47
CA SER A 161 0.85 -11.01 12.73
C SER A 161 0.00 -11.01 11.45
N LEU A 162 0.25 -10.06 10.53
CA LEU A 162 -0.48 -9.94 9.27
C LEU A 162 -0.32 -11.17 8.37
N GLN A 163 0.90 -11.53 8.00
CA GLN A 163 1.12 -12.72 7.14
C GLN A 163 0.66 -14.01 7.82
N ASN A 164 0.87 -14.14 9.14
CA ASN A 164 0.47 -15.33 9.87
C ASN A 164 -1.05 -15.50 9.84
N HIS A 165 -1.79 -14.40 10.04
CA HIS A 165 -3.24 -14.43 9.99
C HIS A 165 -3.75 -14.75 8.58
N ILE A 166 -3.22 -14.10 7.52
CA ILE A 166 -3.63 -14.39 6.13
C ILE A 166 -3.37 -15.86 5.78
N TYR A 167 -2.23 -16.41 6.21
CA TYR A 167 -1.86 -17.80 5.92
C TYR A 167 -2.74 -18.82 6.66
N GLN A 168 -3.06 -18.55 7.93
CA GLN A 168 -3.84 -19.46 8.76
C GLN A 168 -5.35 -19.35 8.51
N ASN A 169 -5.83 -18.15 8.16
CA ASN A 169 -7.24 -17.84 7.98
C ASN A 169 -7.49 -17.18 6.60
N PRO A 170 -7.25 -17.88 5.48
CA PRO A 170 -7.30 -17.29 4.13
C PRO A 170 -8.70 -16.81 3.69
N LYS A 171 -9.74 -17.00 4.51
CA LYS A 171 -11.10 -16.52 4.28
C LYS A 171 -11.41 -15.20 4.98
N ASP A 172 -10.59 -14.79 5.94
CA ASP A 172 -10.85 -13.61 6.77
C ASP A 172 -10.50 -12.30 6.03
N LEU A 173 -9.61 -12.39 5.04
CA LEU A 173 -9.22 -11.29 4.18
C LEU A 173 -9.35 -11.68 2.71
N ASP A 174 -10.22 -11.00 1.98
CA ASP A 174 -10.33 -11.14 0.54
C ASP A 174 -9.19 -10.37 -0.15
N LEU A 175 -8.16 -11.07 -0.62
CA LEU A 175 -7.04 -10.47 -1.33
C LEU A 175 -7.43 -9.84 -2.69
N THR A 176 -8.67 -10.01 -3.15
CA THR A 176 -9.22 -9.29 -4.31
C THR A 176 -9.89 -7.96 -3.95
N ASP A 177 -10.19 -7.73 -2.65
CA ASP A 177 -10.72 -6.46 -2.15
C ASP A 177 -9.63 -5.39 -2.18
N PHE A 178 -9.92 -4.26 -2.82
CA PHE A 178 -8.99 -3.16 -2.96
C PHE A 178 -8.58 -2.53 -1.61
N ASN A 179 -9.48 -2.50 -0.62
CA ASN A 179 -9.15 -2.04 0.73
C ASN A 179 -8.09 -2.92 1.37
N ILE A 180 -8.24 -4.24 1.25
CA ILE A 180 -7.26 -5.21 1.76
C ILE A 180 -5.92 -5.03 1.05
N GLN A 181 -5.92 -4.85 -0.27
CA GLN A 181 -4.69 -4.61 -1.03
C GLN A 181 -3.98 -3.32 -0.61
N ILE A 182 -4.72 -2.22 -0.36
CA ILE A 182 -4.16 -0.97 0.17
C ILE A 182 -3.49 -1.22 1.52
N ILE A 183 -4.20 -1.87 2.46
CA ILE A 183 -3.71 -2.10 3.83
C ILE A 183 -2.43 -2.94 3.81
N ILE A 184 -2.42 -4.03 3.03
CA ILE A 184 -1.24 -4.88 2.84
C ILE A 184 -0.07 -4.09 2.24
N SER A 185 -0.36 -3.29 1.20
CA SER A 185 0.67 -2.49 0.52
C SER A 185 1.30 -1.48 1.48
N ILE A 186 0.50 -0.73 2.23
CA ILE A 186 0.98 0.25 3.20
C ILE A 186 1.78 -0.44 4.30
N HIS A 187 1.32 -1.58 4.82
CA HIS A 187 2.03 -2.37 5.84
C HIS A 187 3.46 -2.71 5.40
N TYR A 188 3.60 -3.35 4.23
CA TYR A 188 4.90 -3.84 3.79
C TYR A 188 5.81 -2.74 3.22
N LEU A 189 5.25 -1.68 2.62
CA LEU A 189 6.05 -0.52 2.23
C LEU A 189 6.61 0.21 3.46
N THR A 190 5.82 0.34 4.53
CA THR A 190 6.30 0.92 5.80
C THR A 190 7.47 0.10 6.36
N GLN A 191 7.34 -1.22 6.39
CA GLN A 191 8.42 -2.11 6.84
C GLN A 191 9.68 -2.01 5.96
N ASN A 192 9.52 -2.05 4.63
CA ASN A 192 10.67 -1.93 3.72
C ASN A 192 11.41 -0.61 3.90
N ASP A 193 10.68 0.49 4.06
CA ASP A 193 11.28 1.80 4.29
C ASP A 193 12.08 1.81 5.61
N ASN A 194 11.47 1.38 6.72
CA ASN A 194 12.12 1.38 8.02
C ASN A 194 13.38 0.51 8.09
N GLU A 195 13.42 -0.59 7.34
CA GLU A 195 14.62 -1.44 7.26
C GLU A 195 15.72 -0.84 6.38
N LYS A 196 15.36 -0.18 5.26
CA LYS A 196 16.31 0.27 4.24
C LYS A 196 16.75 1.72 4.43
N ARG A 197 15.95 2.56 5.08
CA ARG A 197 16.26 3.98 5.30
C ARG A 197 17.41 4.14 6.29
N ASN A 198 18.43 4.87 5.87
CA ASN A 198 19.61 5.20 6.66
C ASN A 198 19.89 6.71 6.70
N GLU A 199 18.92 7.52 6.28
CA GLU A 199 19.00 8.98 6.34
C GLU A 199 19.04 9.45 7.79
N LYS A 200 19.97 10.37 8.11
CA LYS A 200 20.03 10.98 9.43
C LYS A 200 18.87 11.96 9.64
N TRP A 201 18.38 12.03 10.87
CA TRP A 201 17.49 13.09 11.32
C TRP A 201 18.35 14.32 11.60
N ASN A 202 18.31 15.34 10.75
CA ASN A 202 19.08 16.57 10.94
C ASN A 202 18.48 17.45 12.04
#